data_AF-W1WIQ2-F1
#
_entry.id   AF-W1WIQ2-F1
#
_cell.length_a   1.000
_cell.length_b   1.000
_cell.length_c   1.000
_cell.angle_alpha   90.00
_cell.angle_beta   90.00
_cell.angle_gamma   90.00
#
_symmetry.space_group_name_H-M   'P 1'
#
loop_
_entity.id
_entity.type
_entity.pdbx_description
1 polymer ?
#
loop_
_entity_poly.entity_id
_entity_poly.type
_entity_poly.pdbx_seq_one_letter_code
_entity_poly.pdbx_strand_id
1 'polypeptide(L)'
;MSEISNQIIEKIKEEIKQEIKQEFMKEKNISIELLNREDLMDIFNCGKTKMNEIMHSNQAPLVFYIGRDYYITREQLTEYFNNNDTNSQKGKKNKKIDKNKKYNGEDIILNKADLMSLFKMGRTKFLNFIKLDILPVKIIGQEYYITQGNLRDWFDKVAGTKIEI
;
A
#
# COMPACT_ATOMS: atom_id res chain seq x y z
N MET A 1 17.66 37.95 -19.97
CA MET A 1 16.43 37.13 -19.89
C MET A 1 15.34 38.03 -19.33
N SER A 2 14.32 38.35 -20.13
CA SER A 2 13.31 39.36 -19.75
C SER A 2 12.31 38.78 -18.73
N GLU A 3 11.79 39.66 -17.88
CA GLU A 3 10.79 39.34 -16.84
C GLU A 3 9.53 38.67 -17.42
N ILE A 4 9.19 39.02 -18.66
CA ILE A 4 8.12 38.41 -19.46
C ILE A 4 8.40 36.92 -19.75
N SER A 5 9.66 36.58 -20.07
CA SER A 5 10.04 35.19 -20.36
C SER A 5 9.92 34.29 -19.12
N ASN A 6 10.23 34.83 -17.93
CA ASN A 6 10.05 34.12 -16.67
C ASN A 6 8.57 33.89 -16.32
N GLN A 7 7.70 34.90 -16.55
CA GLN A 7 6.26 34.76 -16.33
C GLN A 7 5.63 33.71 -17.24
N ILE A 8 6.07 33.64 -18.51
CA ILE A 8 5.60 32.62 -19.46
C ILE A 8 6.03 31.21 -19.01
N ILE A 9 7.28 31.04 -18.58
CA ILE A 9 7.79 29.74 -18.10
C ILE A 9 7.00 29.27 -16.87
N GLU A 10 6.73 30.13 -15.90
CA GLU A 10 5.96 29.76 -14.71
C GLU A 10 4.51 29.40 -15.05
N LYS A 11 3.89 30.10 -16.00
CA LYS A 11 2.55 29.76 -16.47
C LYS A 11 2.51 28.38 -17.13
N ILE A 12 3.47 28.08 -18.00
CA ILE A 12 3.59 26.76 -18.66
C ILE A 12 3.78 25.64 -17.63
N LYS A 13 4.63 25.87 -16.61
CA LYS A 13 4.84 24.87 -15.54
C LYS A 13 3.55 24.55 -14.78
N GLU A 14 2.77 25.57 -14.44
CA GLU A 14 1.49 25.33 -13.75
C GLU A 14 0.44 24.68 -14.66
N GLU A 15 0.40 25.02 -15.95
CA GLU A 15 -0.47 24.33 -16.93
C GLU A 15 -0.12 22.84 -17.04
N ILE A 16 1.16 22.51 -17.21
CA ILE A 16 1.63 21.10 -17.25
C ILE A 16 1.28 20.36 -15.96
N LYS A 17 1.47 21.01 -14.80
CA LYS A 17 1.16 20.43 -13.50
C LYS A 17 -0.33 20.17 -13.32
N GLN A 18 -1.19 21.06 -13.83
CA GLN A 18 -2.65 20.88 -13.83
C GLN A 18 -3.05 19.71 -14.73
N GLU A 19 -2.50 19.63 -15.95
CA GLU A 19 -2.79 18.57 -16.92
C GLU A 19 -2.37 17.19 -16.40
N ILE A 20 -1.15 17.07 -15.86
CA ILE A 20 -0.66 15.86 -15.19
C ILE A 20 -1.58 15.46 -14.03
N LYS A 21 -2.03 16.43 -13.23
CA LYS A 21 -2.95 16.17 -12.11
C LYS A 21 -4.31 15.65 -12.60
N GLN A 22 -4.84 16.20 -13.69
CA GLN A 22 -6.09 15.73 -14.29
C GLN A 22 -5.95 14.30 -14.82
N GLU A 23 -4.84 13.98 -15.48
CA GLU A 23 -4.53 12.61 -15.94
C GLU A 23 -4.50 11.63 -14.76
N PHE A 24 -3.90 12.03 -13.63
CA PHE A 24 -3.90 11.25 -12.40
C PHE A 24 -5.24 11.22 -11.63
N MET A 25 -6.24 11.98 -12.06
CA MET A 25 -7.58 12.00 -11.45
C MET A 25 -8.62 11.26 -12.29
N LYS A 26 -8.26 10.79 -13.50
CA LYS A 26 -9.10 9.90 -14.30
C LYS A 26 -9.34 8.59 -13.55
N GLU A 27 -10.43 7.90 -13.88
CA GLU A 27 -10.78 6.60 -13.30
C GLU A 27 -9.60 5.63 -13.40
N LYS A 28 -9.13 5.15 -12.24
CA LYS A 28 -8.01 4.21 -12.13
C LYS A 28 -8.56 2.83 -11.86
N ASN A 29 -8.08 1.85 -12.60
CA ASN A 29 -8.35 0.45 -12.28
C ASN A 29 -7.37 -0.04 -11.20
N ILE A 30 -7.51 0.47 -9.97
CA ILE A 30 -6.67 0.09 -8.83
C ILE A 30 -6.88 -1.41 -8.57
N SER A 31 -5.84 -2.20 -8.80
CA SER A 31 -5.87 -3.67 -8.68
C SER A 31 -5.21 -4.18 -7.41
N ILE A 32 -4.61 -3.31 -6.59
CA ILE A 32 -4.19 -3.70 -5.24
C ILE A 32 -5.37 -3.63 -4.29
N GLU A 33 -5.67 -4.73 -3.63
CA GLU A 33 -6.67 -4.80 -2.57
C GLU A 33 -5.95 -4.98 -1.23
N LEU A 34 -6.20 -4.05 -0.31
CA LEU A 34 -5.63 -4.07 1.03
C LEU A 34 -6.72 -4.43 2.05
N LEU A 35 -6.44 -5.46 2.85
CA LEU A 35 -7.36 -6.01 3.82
C LEU A 35 -6.93 -5.57 5.22
N ASN A 36 -7.85 -4.96 5.95
CA ASN A 36 -7.62 -4.59 7.34
C ASN A 36 -8.16 -5.67 8.29
N ARG A 37 -8.17 -5.36 9.60
CA ARG A 37 -8.74 -6.22 10.63
C ARG A 37 -10.19 -6.65 10.37
N GLU A 38 -11.06 -5.72 9.97
CA GLU A 38 -12.49 -5.99 9.75
C GLU A 38 -12.66 -6.93 8.57
N ASP A 39 -11.94 -6.68 7.46
CA ASP A 39 -11.95 -7.56 6.30
C ASP A 39 -11.50 -8.98 6.65
N LEU A 40 -10.44 -9.10 7.45
CA LEU A 40 -9.97 -10.40 7.91
C LEU A 40 -11.00 -11.06 8.84
N MET A 41 -11.69 -10.31 9.70
CA MET A 41 -12.74 -10.88 10.55
C MET A 41 -13.87 -11.48 9.71
N ASP A 42 -14.25 -10.81 8.64
CA ASP A 42 -15.27 -11.29 7.70
C ASP A 42 -14.77 -12.53 6.94
N ILE A 43 -13.54 -12.51 6.43
CA ILE A 43 -12.94 -13.63 5.67
C ILE A 43 -12.81 -14.89 6.53
N PHE A 44 -12.34 -14.73 7.78
CA PHE A 44 -12.23 -15.84 8.73
C PHE A 44 -13.56 -16.17 9.42
N ASN A 45 -14.64 -15.43 9.10
CA ASN A 45 -15.96 -15.53 9.70
C ASN A 45 -15.90 -15.62 11.23
N CYS A 46 -15.23 -14.66 11.87
CA CYS A 46 -14.99 -14.69 13.30
C CYS A 46 -15.02 -13.31 13.97
N GLY A 47 -15.37 -13.31 15.25
CA GLY A 47 -15.40 -12.10 16.07
C GLY A 47 -14.01 -11.62 16.50
N LYS A 48 -13.99 -10.43 17.11
CA LYS A 48 -12.78 -9.72 17.54
C LYS A 48 -11.82 -10.56 18.40
N THR A 49 -12.36 -11.30 19.37
CA THR A 49 -11.58 -12.12 20.31
C THR A 49 -10.88 -13.26 19.60
N LYS A 50 -11.63 -14.03 18.80
CA LYS A 50 -11.09 -15.16 18.03
C LYS A 50 -10.08 -14.70 16.98
N MET A 51 -10.33 -13.56 16.34
CA MET A 51 -9.35 -12.97 15.44
C MET A 51 -8.05 -12.58 16.17
N ASN A 52 -8.14 -12.02 17.38
CA ASN A 52 -6.93 -11.80 18.17
C ASN A 52 -6.20 -13.12 18.44
N GLU A 53 -6.89 -14.19 18.84
CA GLU A 53 -6.27 -15.50 19.07
C GLU A 53 -5.55 -16.01 17.82
N ILE A 54 -6.18 -15.91 16.63
CA ILE A 54 -5.56 -16.28 15.34
C ILE A 54 -4.27 -15.48 15.11
N MET A 55 -4.33 -14.16 15.29
CA MET A 55 -3.19 -13.27 15.02
C MET A 55 -2.05 -13.38 16.05
N HIS A 56 -2.30 -13.99 17.21
CA HIS A 56 -1.27 -14.32 18.21
C HIS A 56 -0.80 -15.78 18.11
N SER A 57 -1.39 -16.58 17.23
CA SER A 57 -0.99 -17.97 17.01
C SER A 57 0.27 -18.06 16.13
N ASN A 58 0.98 -19.18 16.23
CA ASN A 58 2.10 -19.48 15.34
C ASN A 58 1.69 -19.70 13.87
N GLN A 59 0.38 -19.73 13.59
CA GLN A 59 -0.19 -19.90 12.27
C GLN A 59 -0.76 -18.59 11.71
N ALA A 60 -0.53 -17.44 12.37
CA ALA A 60 -1.02 -16.17 11.86
C ALA A 60 -0.45 -15.85 10.47
N PRO A 61 -1.25 -15.25 9.56
CA PRO A 61 -0.71 -14.68 8.34
C PRO A 61 0.29 -13.56 8.68
N LEU A 62 1.34 -13.43 7.87
CA LEU A 62 2.30 -12.35 8.02
C LEU A 62 1.67 -11.04 7.56
N VAL A 63 1.25 -10.22 8.53
CA VAL A 63 0.63 -8.91 8.29
C VAL A 63 1.58 -7.78 8.66
N PHE A 64 1.33 -6.59 8.14
CA PHE A 64 1.98 -5.37 8.57
C PHE A 64 1.15 -4.69 9.67
N TYR A 65 1.74 -4.45 10.83
CA TYR A 65 1.03 -3.86 11.97
C TYR A 65 1.30 -2.36 12.11
N ILE A 66 0.23 -1.60 12.37
CA ILE A 66 0.28 -0.18 12.71
C ILE A 66 -0.53 0.01 14.00
N GLY A 67 0.17 0.14 15.12
CA GLY A 67 -0.43 0.16 16.46
C GLY A 67 -1.17 -1.16 16.74
N ARG A 68 -2.50 -1.08 16.87
CA ARG A 68 -3.40 -2.23 17.09
C ARG A 68 -4.06 -2.73 15.80
N ASP A 69 -3.90 -2.00 14.71
CA ASP A 69 -4.43 -2.37 13.41
C ASP A 69 -3.37 -3.15 12.63
N TYR A 70 -3.82 -3.90 11.64
CA TYR A 70 -2.95 -4.66 10.76
C TYR A 70 -3.54 -4.74 9.36
N TYR A 71 -2.62 -4.95 8.42
CA TYR A 71 -2.87 -4.83 7.00
C TYR A 71 -2.16 -5.94 6.24
N ILE A 72 -2.84 -6.52 5.27
CA ILE A 72 -2.29 -7.53 4.36
C ILE A 72 -2.91 -7.36 2.98
N THR A 73 -2.15 -7.59 1.92
CA THR A 73 -2.74 -7.57 0.58
C THR A 73 -3.56 -8.83 0.33
N ARG A 74 -4.59 -8.76 -0.53
CA ARG A 74 -5.36 -9.95 -0.95
C ARG A 74 -4.44 -11.03 -1.52
N GLU A 75 -3.41 -10.63 -2.26
CA GLU A 75 -2.43 -11.55 -2.85
C GLU A 75 -1.66 -12.30 -1.75
N GLN A 76 -1.12 -11.59 -0.76
CA GLN A 76 -0.41 -12.19 0.38
C GLN A 76 -1.31 -13.14 1.19
N LEU A 77 -2.57 -12.78 1.40
CA LEU A 77 -3.53 -13.64 2.09
C LEU A 77 -3.87 -14.90 1.28
N THR A 78 -4.02 -14.78 -0.04
CA THR A 78 -4.26 -15.91 -0.94
C THR A 78 -3.07 -16.87 -0.92
N GLU A 79 -1.84 -16.33 -0.97
CA GLU A 79 -0.63 -17.14 -0.84
C GLU A 79 -0.58 -17.88 0.51
N TYR A 80 -0.97 -17.23 1.60
CA TYR A 80 -1.05 -17.85 2.91
C TYR A 80 -1.98 -19.08 2.91
N PHE A 81 -3.19 -18.98 2.36
CA PHE A 81 -4.10 -20.13 2.28
C PHE A 81 -3.54 -21.26 1.41
N ASN A 82 -3.01 -20.95 0.23
CA ASN A 82 -2.45 -21.94 -0.69
C ASN A 82 -1.24 -22.70 -0.09
N ASN A 83 -0.42 -22.03 0.71
CA ASN A 83 0.73 -22.64 1.39
C ASN A 83 0.32 -23.50 2.59
N ASN A 84 -0.83 -23.24 3.20
CA ASN A 84 -1.37 -24.06 4.29
C ASN A 84 -2.09 -25.32 3.77
N ASP A 85 -2.70 -25.26 2.59
CA ASP A 85 -3.33 -26.44 1.96
C ASP A 85 -2.30 -27.43 1.37
N THR A 86 -1.10 -26.95 1.04
CA THR A 86 0.01 -27.79 0.57
C THR A 86 0.89 -28.22 1.75
N ASN A 87 0.55 -29.35 2.39
CA ASN A 87 1.32 -29.98 3.46
C ASN A 87 2.72 -30.47 3.00
N SER A 88 3.64 -29.54 2.80
CA SER A 88 5.07 -29.73 3.00
C SER A 88 5.60 -28.52 3.76
N GLN A 89 5.62 -28.67 5.08
CA GLN A 89 6.56 -27.97 5.94
C GLN A 89 7.94 -27.97 5.29
N LYS A 90 8.49 -26.81 4.95
CA LYS A 90 9.93 -26.55 4.88
C LYS A 90 10.22 -25.09 4.60
N GLY A 91 10.21 -24.35 5.71
CA GLY A 91 11.18 -23.30 5.95
C GLY A 91 11.03 -22.05 5.10
N LYS A 92 11.64 -21.00 5.63
CA LYS A 92 12.11 -19.86 4.88
C LYS A 92 12.99 -20.35 3.72
N LYS A 93 12.40 -20.75 2.59
CA LYS A 93 13.07 -20.47 1.32
C LYS A 93 12.89 -19.00 1.16
N ASN A 94 13.98 -18.26 1.26
CA ASN A 94 14.14 -17.02 0.53
C ASN A 94 13.44 -17.24 -0.81
N LYS A 95 12.19 -16.75 -0.98
CA LYS A 95 11.68 -16.51 -2.32
C LYS A 95 12.80 -15.66 -2.89
N LYS A 96 13.55 -16.21 -3.85
CA LYS A 96 14.24 -15.34 -4.80
C LYS A 96 13.09 -14.46 -5.26
N ILE A 97 13.01 -13.25 -4.69
CA ILE A 97 12.15 -12.21 -5.23
C ILE A 97 12.53 -12.27 -6.68
N ASP A 98 11.61 -12.72 -7.51
CA ASP A 98 11.85 -12.73 -8.93
C ASP A 98 11.95 -11.25 -9.25
N LYS A 99 13.19 -10.71 -9.26
CA LYS A 99 13.46 -9.28 -9.48
C LYS A 99 12.93 -8.83 -10.86
N ASN A 100 12.44 -9.79 -11.65
CA ASN A 100 11.84 -9.67 -12.95
C ASN A 100 10.30 -9.81 -12.94
N LYS A 101 9.62 -9.89 -11.79
CA LYS A 101 8.16 -9.68 -11.73
C LYS A 101 7.87 -8.19 -11.92
N LYS A 102 8.31 -7.64 -13.06
CA LYS A 102 7.82 -6.38 -13.58
C LYS A 102 6.34 -6.59 -13.82
N TYR A 103 5.52 -5.98 -13.00
CA TYR A 103 4.11 -5.86 -13.27
C TYR A 103 4.00 -5.04 -14.57
N ASN A 104 3.77 -5.74 -15.69
CA ASN A 104 3.79 -5.18 -17.04
C ASN A 104 2.55 -4.32 -17.37
N GLY A 105 1.82 -3.84 -16.34
CA GLY A 105 0.72 -2.90 -16.52
C GLY A 105 1.24 -1.47 -16.46
N GLU A 106 0.54 -0.54 -17.10
CA GLU A 106 0.71 0.89 -16.86
C GLU A 106 0.69 1.13 -15.35
N ASP A 107 1.82 1.61 -14.81
CA ASP A 107 2.04 1.68 -13.37
C ASP A 107 1.10 2.73 -12.76
N ILE A 108 -0.05 2.28 -12.27
CA ILE A 108 -1.08 3.15 -11.72
C ILE A 108 -0.48 3.93 -10.56
N ILE A 109 -0.52 5.26 -10.66
CA ILE A 109 -0.04 6.16 -9.61
C ILE A 109 -1.16 6.41 -8.61
N LEU A 110 -0.94 6.02 -7.37
CA LEU A 110 -1.82 6.23 -6.24
C LEU A 110 -1.48 7.57 -5.58
N ASN A 111 -2.51 8.39 -5.36
CA ASN A 111 -2.38 9.65 -4.64
C ASN A 111 -2.77 9.49 -3.16
N LYS A 112 -2.74 10.58 -2.40
CA LYS A 112 -3.15 10.62 -1.00
C LYS A 112 -4.56 10.06 -0.73
N ALA A 113 -5.54 10.43 -1.56
CA ALA A 113 -6.91 9.98 -1.39
C ALA A 113 -7.04 8.47 -1.65
N ASP A 114 -6.35 7.96 -2.68
CA ASP A 114 -6.29 6.54 -3.00
C ASP A 114 -5.68 5.76 -1.82
N LEU A 115 -4.56 6.24 -1.27
CA LEU A 115 -3.90 5.61 -0.12
C LEU A 115 -4.76 5.66 1.15
N MET A 116 -5.42 6.78 1.43
CA MET A 116 -6.35 6.89 2.56
C MET A 116 -7.51 5.88 2.44
N SER A 117 -8.04 5.72 1.22
CA SER A 117 -9.10 4.75 0.90
C SER A 117 -8.60 3.31 1.09
N LEU A 118 -7.46 2.96 0.50
CA LEU A 118 -6.85 1.63 0.58
C LEU A 118 -6.55 1.21 2.03
N PHE A 119 -5.95 2.10 2.82
CA PHE A 119 -5.65 1.84 4.23
C PHE A 119 -6.87 1.98 5.13
N LYS A 120 -8.04 2.39 4.60
CA LYS A 120 -9.27 2.68 5.34
C LYS A 120 -8.99 3.60 6.54
N MET A 121 -8.14 4.61 6.33
CA MET A 121 -7.70 5.53 7.38
C MET A 121 -8.35 6.90 7.23
N GLY A 122 -8.86 7.43 8.34
CA GLY A 122 -9.21 8.84 8.43
C GLY A 122 -7.98 9.75 8.27
N ARG A 123 -8.22 11.00 7.88
CA ARG A 123 -7.18 11.99 7.55
C ARG A 123 -6.10 12.12 8.62
N THR A 124 -6.48 12.25 9.89
CA THR A 124 -5.53 12.46 11.00
C THR A 124 -4.61 11.26 11.17
N LYS A 125 -5.17 10.04 11.20
CA LYS A 125 -4.41 8.80 11.34
C LYS A 125 -3.45 8.60 10.16
N PHE A 126 -3.93 8.83 8.94
CA PHE A 126 -3.10 8.73 7.74
C PHE A 126 -1.93 9.73 7.74
N LEU A 127 -2.17 10.98 8.14
CA LEU A 127 -1.10 11.98 8.22
C LEU A 127 -0.05 11.61 9.28
N ASN A 128 -0.45 11.05 10.42
CA ASN A 128 0.49 10.57 11.42
C ASN A 128 1.31 9.38 10.89
N PHE A 129 0.66 8.45 10.20
CA PHE A 129 1.32 7.31 9.54
C PHE A 129 2.35 7.74 8.50
N ILE A 130 2.00 8.65 7.58
CA ILE A 130 2.91 9.12 6.53
C ILE A 130 4.10 9.91 7.10
N LYS A 131 3.91 10.65 8.20
CA LYS A 131 5.00 11.38 8.87
C LYS A 131 6.10 10.48 9.44
N LEU A 132 5.83 9.19 9.62
CA LEU A 132 6.85 8.24 10.04
C LEU A 132 7.89 7.91 8.96
N ASP A 133 7.68 8.39 7.72
CA ASP A 133 8.61 8.21 6.60
C ASP A 133 8.92 6.73 6.27
N ILE A 134 7.96 5.86 6.55
CA ILE A 134 8.06 4.41 6.38
C ILE A 134 7.51 3.94 5.03
N LEU A 135 6.52 4.66 4.48
CA LEU A 135 5.91 4.36 3.20
C LEU A 135 6.68 5.14 2.11
N PRO A 136 7.21 4.49 1.06
CA PRO A 136 8.11 5.11 0.09
C PRO A 136 7.34 5.95 -0.94
N VAL A 137 6.65 6.98 -0.45
CA VAL A 137 5.92 7.96 -1.27
C VAL A 137 6.86 9.02 -1.82
N LYS A 138 6.63 9.45 -3.06
CA LYS A 138 7.22 10.67 -3.62
C LYS A 138 6.33 11.85 -3.26
N ILE A 139 6.94 12.91 -2.75
CA ILE A 139 6.24 14.16 -2.40
C ILE A 139 6.45 15.16 -3.52
N ILE A 140 5.36 15.67 -4.10
CA ILE A 140 5.39 16.76 -5.09
C ILE A 140 4.44 17.85 -4.59
N GLY A 141 5.01 18.97 -4.14
CA GLY A 141 4.24 20.00 -3.43
C GLY A 141 3.71 19.48 -2.09
N GLN A 142 2.38 19.46 -1.92
CA GLN A 142 1.71 18.96 -0.70
C GLN A 142 1.04 17.58 -0.90
N GLU A 143 1.26 16.97 -2.06
CA GLU A 143 0.65 15.70 -2.45
C GLU A 143 1.65 14.55 -2.39
N TYR A 144 1.13 13.35 -2.13
CA TYR A 144 1.89 12.12 -1.99
C TYR A 144 1.55 11.17 -3.14
N TYR A 145 2.57 10.56 -3.72
CA TYR A 145 2.43 9.68 -4.88
C TYR A 145 3.24 8.40 -4.70
N ILE A 146 2.65 7.25 -5.02
CA ILE A 146 3.34 5.98 -5.08
C ILE A 146 2.73 5.14 -6.21
N THR A 147 3.53 4.37 -6.94
CA THR A 147 2.98 3.43 -7.91
C THR A 147 2.40 2.24 -7.19
N GLN A 148 1.38 1.61 -7.78
CA GLN A 148 0.80 0.40 -7.22
C GLN A 148 1.84 -0.71 -7.06
N GLY A 149 2.75 -0.88 -8.03
CA GLY A 149 3.87 -1.82 -7.94
C GLY A 149 4.75 -1.56 -6.72
N ASN A 150 5.16 -0.30 -6.52
CA ASN A 150 5.98 0.08 -5.35
C ASN A 150 5.26 -0.16 -4.02
N LEU A 151 3.95 0.05 -3.97
CA LEU A 151 3.16 -0.24 -2.75
C LEU A 151 3.13 -1.74 -2.44
N ARG A 152 2.96 -2.60 -3.46
CA ARG A 152 3.01 -4.06 -3.31
C ARG A 152 4.39 -4.53 -2.83
N ASP A 153 5.45 -4.09 -3.52
CA ASP A 153 6.83 -4.41 -3.16
C ASP A 153 7.17 -3.98 -1.74
N TRP A 154 6.60 -2.86 -1.30
CA TRP A 154 6.75 -2.39 0.07
C TRP A 154 6.06 -3.33 1.06
N PHE A 155 4.81 -3.72 0.81
CA PHE A 155 4.07 -4.68 1.65
C PHE A 155 4.80 -6.02 1.80
N ASP A 156 5.45 -6.51 0.74
CA ASP A 156 6.24 -7.74 0.80
C ASP A 156 7.48 -7.59 1.71
N LYS A 157 8.09 -6.40 1.74
CA LYS A 157 9.26 -6.13 2.60
C LYS A 157 8.87 -5.95 4.07
N VAL A 158 7.70 -5.38 4.35
CA VAL A 158 7.26 -5.07 5.72
C VAL A 158 6.36 -6.15 6.33
N ALA A 159 6.08 -7.25 5.62
CA ALA A 159 5.26 -8.34 6.14
C ALA A 159 5.83 -8.91 7.46
N GLY A 160 4.98 -9.00 8.48
CA GLY A 160 5.35 -9.45 9.83
C GLY A 160 6.03 -8.38 10.69
N THR A 161 6.20 -7.16 10.19
CA THR A 161 6.76 -6.05 10.99
C THR A 161 5.67 -5.25 11.69
N LYS A 162 6.05 -4.57 12.78
CA LYS A 162 5.16 -3.73 13.58
C LYS A 162 5.72 -2.35 13.77
N ILE A 163 4.85 -1.35 13.64
CA ILE A 163 5.14 0.04 13.88
C ILE A 163 4.17 0.59 14.93
N GLU A 164 4.69 1.40 15.83
CA GLU A 164 3.92 2.09 16.86
C GLU A 164 3.61 3.52 16.39
N ILE A 165 2.35 3.93 16.51
CA ILE A 165 1.83 5.28 16.20
C ILE A 165 0.94 5.79 17.33
#